data_AF-A0A0F9CGB5-F1
#
_entry.id   AF-A0A0F9CGB5-F1
#
_cell.length_a   1.000
_cell.length_b   1.000
_cell.length_c   1.000
_cell.angle_alpha   90.00
_cell.angle_beta   90.00
_cell.angle_gamma   90.00
#
_symmetry.space_group_name_H-M   'P 1'
#
loop_
_entity.id
_entity.type
_entity.pdbx_description
1 polymer ?
#
loop_
_entity_poly.entity_id
_entity_poly.type
_entity_poly.pdbx_seq_one_letter_code
_entity_poly.pdbx_strand_id
1 'polypeptide(L)'
;MDKIKIAIVGVGNCVSSLIQGIHYYRDRNPEDAIGLMHYEINGYRPGDIEVVVAFDVDQRKVGRDVHEAIFAKPNCTTVFCPEFPKSGITVRMGKILDGVAGHMKDYPDDHAFVLSDEPEPTAAEIIRVLKESGAQILTNYLPVGSEDATRFYANCALEAGVAFVNNIPVFIASDVVWAKRFANKNLPLIGDDIKSQMGATIIHRILTDLFKKRGVKLERTYQLNT
;
A
#
# COMPACT_ATOMS: atom_id res chain seq x y z
N MET A 1 22.91 9.89 4.20
CA MET A 1 22.05 8.92 4.90
C MET A 1 21.62 7.88 3.88
N ASP A 2 21.50 6.62 4.29
CA ASP A 2 20.98 5.59 3.40
C ASP A 2 19.48 5.80 3.19
N LYS A 3 18.97 5.47 2.00
CA LYS A 3 17.54 5.53 1.69
C LYS A 3 16.77 4.42 2.39
N ILE A 4 15.48 4.65 2.63
CA ILE A 4 14.54 3.62 3.10
C ILE A 4 14.08 2.81 1.89
N LYS A 5 14.45 1.52 1.84
CA LYS A 5 14.13 0.63 0.72
C LYS A 5 12.81 -0.09 0.95
N ILE A 6 11.82 0.21 0.12
CA ILE A 6 10.49 -0.40 0.20
C ILE A 6 10.25 -1.37 -0.97
N ALA A 7 9.58 -2.46 -0.67
CA ALA A 7 8.92 -3.33 -1.62
C ALA A 7 7.40 -3.08 -1.60
N ILE A 8 6.75 -3.23 -2.75
CA ILE A 8 5.33 -2.94 -2.93
C ILE A 8 4.60 -4.18 -3.44
N VAL A 9 3.43 -4.47 -2.88
CA VAL A 9 2.48 -5.45 -3.41
C VAL A 9 1.18 -4.72 -3.76
N GLY A 10 0.81 -4.75 -5.05
CA GLY A 10 -0.37 -4.06 -5.58
C GLY A 10 -0.04 -2.62 -5.99
N VAL A 11 0.21 -2.38 -7.28
CA VAL A 11 0.58 -1.08 -7.84
C VAL A 11 -0.69 -0.30 -8.24
N GLY A 12 -1.58 -0.09 -7.26
CA GLY A 12 -2.87 0.60 -7.44
C GLY A 12 -2.80 2.13 -7.31
N ASN A 13 -3.97 2.77 -7.17
CA ASN A 13 -4.09 4.21 -6.93
C ASN A 13 -3.31 4.69 -5.70
N CYS A 14 -3.32 3.94 -4.60
CA CYS A 14 -2.57 4.29 -3.39
C CYS A 14 -1.06 4.36 -3.66
N VAL A 15 -0.53 3.39 -4.42
CA VAL A 15 0.89 3.37 -4.81
C VAL A 15 1.22 4.49 -5.79
N SER A 16 0.31 4.79 -6.72
CA SER A 16 0.46 5.95 -7.60
C SER A 16 0.60 7.25 -6.80
N SER A 17 -0.29 7.49 -5.84
CA SER A 17 -0.20 8.65 -4.95
C SER A 17 1.05 8.63 -4.05
N LEU A 18 1.49 7.45 -3.58
CA LEU A 18 2.70 7.30 -2.78
C LEU A 18 3.95 7.69 -3.56
N ILE A 19 4.15 7.13 -4.76
CA ILE A 19 5.33 7.40 -5.59
C ILE A 19 5.32 8.87 -6.04
N GLN A 20 4.17 9.38 -6.50
CA GLN A 20 4.04 10.81 -6.79
C GLN A 20 4.37 11.67 -5.56
N GLY A 21 3.95 11.27 -4.36
CA GLY A 21 4.26 11.97 -3.11
C GLY A 21 5.75 11.98 -2.76
N ILE A 22 6.43 10.84 -2.88
CA ILE A 22 7.89 10.73 -2.65
C ILE A 22 8.65 11.73 -3.52
N HIS A 23 8.27 11.87 -4.78
CA HIS A 23 8.89 12.82 -5.71
C HIS A 23 8.44 14.26 -5.46
N TYR A 24 7.14 14.47 -5.25
CA TYR A 24 6.56 15.79 -5.02
C TYR A 24 7.15 16.49 -3.80
N TYR A 25 7.37 15.75 -2.71
CA TYR A 25 7.89 16.31 -1.46
C TYR A 25 9.42 16.37 -1.40
N ARG A 26 10.16 15.78 -2.33
CA ARG A 26 11.63 15.69 -2.27
C ARG A 26 12.31 17.04 -2.15
N ASP A 27 11.85 18.02 -2.92
CA ASP A 27 12.45 19.36 -3.02
C ASP A 27 11.56 20.45 -2.40
N ARG A 28 10.60 20.05 -1.56
CA ARG A 28 9.66 20.99 -0.92
C ARG A 28 10.21 21.50 0.41
N ASN A 29 9.82 22.72 0.74
CA ASN A 29 10.08 23.30 2.05
C ASN A 29 9.21 22.57 3.10
N PRO A 30 9.78 22.13 4.24
CA PRO A 30 9.02 21.46 5.30
C PRO A 30 7.77 22.23 5.77
N GLU A 31 7.82 23.57 5.74
CA GLU A 31 6.70 24.44 6.14
C GLU A 31 5.49 24.35 5.19
N ASP A 32 5.72 23.96 3.93
CA ASP A 32 4.68 23.82 2.90
C ASP A 32 4.17 22.38 2.78
N ALA A 33 4.66 21.45 3.62
CA ALA A 33 4.32 20.05 3.56
C ALA A 33 2.93 19.77 4.16
N ILE A 34 1.91 19.80 3.30
CA ILE A 34 0.52 19.52 3.71
C ILE A 34 0.29 18.01 3.83
N GLY A 35 -0.30 17.59 4.95
CA GLY A 35 -0.74 16.21 5.12
C GLY A 35 0.31 15.24 5.71
N LEU A 36 1.49 15.75 6.04
CA LEU A 36 2.50 15.04 6.82
C LEU A 36 2.54 15.66 8.22
N MET A 37 2.33 14.86 9.27
CA MET A 37 2.45 15.36 10.65
C MET A 37 3.87 15.81 10.99
N HIS A 38 4.85 15.12 10.42
CA HIS A 38 6.26 15.43 10.53
C HIS A 38 6.86 15.31 9.13
N TYR A 39 7.53 16.36 8.67
CA TYR A 39 8.28 16.29 7.41
C TYR A 39 9.48 15.35 7.53
N GLU A 40 10.14 15.33 8.69
CA GLU A 40 11.31 14.49 8.94
C GLU A 40 11.07 13.64 10.20
N ILE A 41 11.41 12.34 10.10
CA ILE A 41 11.36 11.40 11.24
C ILE A 41 12.73 10.74 11.35
N ASN A 42 13.44 11.02 12.46
CA ASN A 42 14.76 10.45 12.73
C ASN A 42 15.78 10.65 11.58
N GLY A 43 15.78 11.84 10.98
CA GLY A 43 16.65 12.17 9.85
C GLY A 43 16.14 11.78 8.47
N TYR A 44 15.06 10.98 8.37
CA TYR A 44 14.48 10.57 7.10
C TYR A 44 13.37 11.52 6.65
N ARG A 45 13.47 11.99 5.42
CA ARG A 45 12.51 12.84 4.72
C ARG A 45 11.66 12.01 3.75
N PRO A 46 10.54 12.54 3.22
CA PRO A 46 9.66 11.77 2.33
C PRO A 46 10.37 11.32 1.05
N GLY A 47 11.29 12.16 0.54
CA GLY A 47 12.10 11.87 -0.64
C GLY A 47 13.17 10.80 -0.45
N ASP A 48 13.45 10.37 0.79
CA ASP A 48 14.44 9.33 1.12
C ASP A 48 13.89 7.91 1.00
N ILE A 49 12.62 7.77 0.62
CA ILE A 49 12.00 6.47 0.33
C ILE A 49 12.31 6.06 -1.11
N GLU A 50 12.74 4.82 -1.29
CA GLU A 50 13.07 4.23 -2.58
C GLU A 50 12.35 2.90 -2.77
N VAL A 51 11.65 2.78 -3.90
CA VAL A 51 11.07 1.50 -4.32
C VAL A 51 12.19 0.64 -4.90
N VAL A 52 12.35 -0.57 -4.39
CA VAL A 52 13.36 -1.54 -4.88
C VAL A 52 12.74 -2.78 -5.50
N VAL A 53 11.47 -3.06 -5.20
CA VAL A 53 10.69 -4.16 -5.77
C VAL A 53 9.22 -3.75 -5.84
N ALA A 54 8.53 -4.12 -6.91
CA ALA A 54 7.08 -4.00 -7.01
C ALA A 54 6.48 -5.28 -7.60
N PHE A 55 5.35 -5.71 -7.05
CA PHE A 55 4.56 -6.83 -7.53
C PHE A 55 3.16 -6.37 -7.91
N ASP A 56 2.65 -6.85 -9.04
CA ASP A 56 1.27 -6.70 -9.47
C ASP A 56 0.84 -7.95 -10.27
N VAL A 57 -0.44 -8.06 -10.59
CA VAL A 57 -1.01 -9.17 -11.37
C VAL A 57 -1.60 -8.69 -12.70
N ASP A 58 -1.72 -7.37 -12.89
CA ASP A 58 -2.27 -6.78 -14.10
C ASP A 58 -1.25 -6.77 -15.25
N GLN A 59 -1.63 -7.32 -16.40
CA GLN A 59 -0.79 -7.40 -17.61
C GLN A 59 -0.32 -6.03 -18.11
N ARG A 60 -1.04 -4.95 -17.79
CA ARG A 60 -0.68 -3.59 -18.19
C ARG A 60 0.43 -3.01 -17.30
N LYS A 61 0.75 -3.67 -16.19
CA LYS A 61 1.75 -3.23 -15.20
C LYS A 61 2.93 -4.17 -15.15
N VAL A 62 2.69 -5.49 -15.11
CA VAL A 62 3.73 -6.51 -15.09
C VAL A 62 4.68 -6.33 -16.29
N GLY A 63 5.98 -6.37 -16.03
CA GLY A 63 7.03 -6.18 -17.03
C GLY A 63 7.37 -4.71 -17.35
N ARG A 64 6.67 -3.73 -16.77
CA ARG A 64 6.94 -2.29 -16.97
C ARG A 64 7.71 -1.68 -15.82
N ASP A 65 8.35 -0.53 -16.06
CA ASP A 65 8.96 0.27 -15.00
C ASP A 65 7.87 0.73 -14.01
N VAL A 66 8.13 0.66 -12.70
CA VAL A 66 7.12 1.02 -11.69
C VAL A 66 6.66 2.47 -11.83
N HIS A 67 7.52 3.40 -12.26
CA HIS A 67 7.17 4.81 -12.48
C HIS A 67 6.25 5.01 -13.69
N GLU A 68 6.24 4.08 -14.65
CA GLU A 68 5.29 4.06 -15.76
C GLU A 68 4.00 3.31 -15.36
N ALA A 69 4.14 2.19 -14.65
CA ALA A 69 3.04 1.31 -14.26
C ALA A 69 2.02 1.98 -13.34
N ILE A 70 2.43 2.94 -12.50
CA ILE A 70 1.49 3.66 -11.63
C ILE A 70 0.44 4.49 -12.38
N PHE A 71 0.68 4.80 -13.65
CA PHE A 71 -0.26 5.53 -14.51
C PHE A 71 -1.06 4.60 -15.42
N ALA A 72 -0.75 3.29 -15.44
CA ALA A 72 -1.50 2.32 -16.22
C ALA A 72 -2.89 2.08 -15.61
N LYS A 73 -3.88 1.91 -16.49
CA LYS A 73 -5.24 1.52 -16.09
C LYS A 73 -5.22 0.22 -15.25
N PRO A 74 -6.15 0.05 -14.29
CA PRO A 74 -7.31 0.92 -14.03
C PRO A 74 -7.00 2.09 -13.07
N ASN A 75 -5.72 2.39 -12.78
CA ASN A 75 -5.38 3.54 -11.95
C ASN A 75 -5.94 4.84 -12.57
N CYS A 76 -6.46 5.70 -11.70
CA CYS A 76 -7.20 6.91 -12.04
C CYS A 76 -7.09 8.02 -10.99
N THR A 77 -6.19 7.87 -10.00
CA THR A 77 -5.91 8.92 -9.03
C THR A 77 -5.40 10.20 -9.71
N THR A 78 -5.57 11.34 -9.04
CA THR A 78 -5.06 12.64 -9.52
C THR A 78 -3.57 12.56 -9.81
N VAL A 79 -3.16 13.08 -10.96
CA VAL A 79 -1.75 13.25 -11.30
C VAL A 79 -1.30 14.64 -10.84
N PHE A 80 -0.55 14.70 -9.75
CA PHE A 80 -0.03 15.95 -9.15
C PHE A 80 1.50 16.06 -9.21
N CYS A 81 2.18 14.96 -9.58
CA CYS A 81 3.60 14.94 -9.90
C CYS A 81 3.79 14.06 -11.14
N PRO A 82 3.74 14.64 -12.36
CA PRO A 82 3.72 13.86 -13.60
C PRO A 82 5.11 13.41 -14.06
N GLU A 83 6.17 14.12 -13.65
CA GLU A 83 7.51 13.94 -14.20
C GLU A 83 8.52 13.53 -13.13
N PHE A 84 9.03 12.32 -13.28
CA PHE A 84 10.20 11.82 -12.56
C PHE A 84 10.94 10.79 -13.43
N PRO A 85 12.27 10.65 -13.24
CA PRO A 85 13.07 9.73 -14.04
C PRO A 85 12.59 8.29 -13.86
N LYS A 86 12.90 7.42 -14.83
CA LYS A 86 12.66 5.97 -14.69
C LYS A 86 13.28 5.44 -13.40
N SER A 87 12.57 4.54 -12.73
CA SER A 87 13.06 3.90 -11.52
C SER A 87 14.16 2.87 -11.83
N GLY A 88 14.11 2.23 -13.00
CA GLY A 88 14.87 1.02 -13.30
C GLY A 88 14.31 -0.24 -12.62
N ILE A 89 13.18 -0.12 -11.90
CA ILE A 89 12.53 -1.22 -11.19
C ILE A 89 11.34 -1.71 -11.99
N THR A 90 11.46 -2.91 -12.52
CA THR A 90 10.40 -3.59 -13.25
C THR A 90 9.37 -4.19 -12.29
N VAL A 91 8.08 -3.95 -12.54
CA VAL A 91 6.98 -4.62 -11.83
C VAL A 91 6.98 -6.11 -12.17
N ARG A 92 7.05 -6.94 -11.14
CA ARG A 92 7.11 -8.40 -11.26
C ARG A 92 5.72 -9.00 -11.11
N MET A 93 5.52 -10.17 -11.72
CA MET A 93 4.31 -10.95 -11.48
C MET A 93 4.21 -11.33 -10.00
N GLY A 94 3.04 -11.09 -9.41
CA GLY A 94 2.70 -11.46 -8.04
C GLY A 94 1.92 -12.78 -7.95
N LYS A 95 1.82 -13.34 -6.74
CA LYS A 95 0.86 -14.40 -6.41
C LYS A 95 -0.55 -13.82 -6.33
N ILE A 96 -1.51 -14.44 -7.03
CA ILE A 96 -2.89 -13.94 -7.16
C ILE A 96 -3.71 -14.30 -5.91
N LEU A 97 -3.87 -15.60 -5.61
CA LEU A 97 -4.74 -16.11 -4.54
C LEU A 97 -6.15 -15.47 -4.59
N ASP A 98 -6.64 -14.93 -3.47
CA ASP A 98 -7.90 -14.16 -3.38
C ASP A 98 -7.71 -12.65 -3.64
N GLY A 99 -6.60 -12.29 -4.29
CA GLY A 99 -6.22 -10.93 -4.71
C GLY A 99 -7.15 -10.33 -5.76
N VAL A 100 -7.89 -11.15 -6.52
CA VAL A 100 -8.76 -10.71 -7.61
C VAL A 100 -10.14 -11.30 -7.44
N ALA A 101 -11.12 -10.45 -7.17
CA ALA A 101 -12.49 -10.88 -6.91
C ALA A 101 -13.17 -11.35 -8.21
N GLY A 102 -13.94 -12.43 -8.12
CA GLY A 102 -14.59 -13.03 -9.30
C GLY A 102 -15.48 -12.08 -10.09
N HIS A 103 -16.20 -11.18 -9.40
CA HIS A 103 -17.09 -10.19 -10.02
C HIS A 103 -16.35 -9.14 -10.86
N MET A 104 -15.03 -8.98 -10.70
CA MET A 104 -14.26 -8.02 -11.52
C MET A 104 -14.27 -8.39 -13.00
N LYS A 105 -14.55 -9.65 -13.34
CA LYS A 105 -14.72 -10.11 -14.73
C LYS A 105 -15.97 -9.53 -15.41
N ASP A 106 -16.93 -9.02 -14.63
CA ASP A 106 -18.17 -8.44 -15.13
C ASP A 106 -18.02 -6.95 -15.49
N TYR A 107 -16.84 -6.37 -15.26
CA TYR A 107 -16.54 -4.96 -15.53
C TYR A 107 -15.65 -4.81 -16.77
N PRO A 108 -15.70 -3.66 -17.46
CA PRO A 108 -14.79 -3.40 -18.57
C PRO A 108 -13.33 -3.41 -18.12
N ASP A 109 -12.44 -3.86 -19.00
CA ASP A 109 -11.00 -3.97 -18.76
C ASP A 109 -10.38 -2.68 -18.19
N ASP A 110 -10.82 -1.51 -18.62
CA ASP A 110 -10.33 -0.21 -18.13
C ASP A 110 -10.70 0.11 -16.67
N HIS A 111 -11.60 -0.66 -16.07
CA HIS A 111 -12.11 -0.51 -14.71
C HIS A 111 -11.82 -1.71 -13.80
N ALA A 112 -11.24 -2.78 -14.33
CA ALA A 112 -10.93 -4.02 -13.61
C ALA A 112 -9.48 -4.46 -13.85
N PHE A 113 -9.04 -5.49 -13.13
CA PHE A 113 -7.76 -6.13 -13.43
C PHE A 113 -7.86 -6.93 -14.72
N VAL A 114 -6.84 -6.78 -15.58
CA VAL A 114 -6.63 -7.71 -16.69
C VAL A 114 -5.42 -8.56 -16.33
N LEU A 115 -5.66 -9.84 -15.99
CA LEU A 115 -4.63 -10.72 -15.46
C LEU A 115 -3.50 -10.96 -16.48
N SER A 116 -2.26 -10.91 -16.00
CA SER A 116 -1.08 -11.31 -16.76
C SER A 116 -1.00 -12.82 -16.94
N ASP A 117 -0.54 -13.26 -18.11
CA ASP A 117 -0.25 -14.67 -18.42
C ASP A 117 1.14 -15.12 -17.90
N GLU A 118 1.92 -14.22 -17.31
CA GLU A 118 3.20 -14.54 -16.66
C GLU A 118 2.99 -15.53 -15.50
N PRO A 119 3.90 -16.50 -15.29
CA PRO A 119 3.74 -17.51 -14.26
C PRO A 119 3.75 -16.88 -12.86
N GLU A 120 2.80 -17.30 -12.03
CA GLU A 120 2.76 -16.88 -10.63
C GLU A 120 4.00 -17.40 -9.87
N PRO A 121 4.71 -16.54 -9.12
CA PRO A 121 5.87 -16.95 -8.35
C PRO A 121 5.46 -17.83 -7.16
N THR A 122 6.39 -18.70 -6.76
CA THR A 122 6.35 -19.41 -5.49
C THR A 122 6.69 -18.47 -4.32
N ALA A 123 6.33 -18.87 -3.10
CA ALA A 123 6.75 -18.14 -1.89
C ALA A 123 8.28 -18.02 -1.80
N ALA A 124 9.01 -19.08 -2.16
CA ALA A 124 10.47 -19.09 -2.13
C ALA A 124 11.08 -18.05 -3.07
N GLU A 125 10.50 -17.86 -4.26
CA GLU A 125 10.95 -16.85 -5.21
C GLU A 125 10.68 -15.43 -4.71
N ILE A 126 9.50 -15.17 -4.14
CA ILE A 126 9.21 -13.85 -3.53
C ILE A 126 10.17 -13.57 -2.38
N ILE A 127 10.38 -14.53 -1.47
CA ILE A 127 11.32 -14.39 -0.35
C ILE A 127 12.73 -14.11 -0.87
N ARG A 128 13.18 -14.82 -1.90
CA ARG A 128 14.49 -14.60 -2.53
C ARG A 128 14.61 -13.18 -3.07
N VAL A 129 13.62 -12.71 -3.83
CA VAL A 129 13.61 -11.37 -4.42
C VAL A 129 13.64 -10.27 -3.35
N LEU A 130 12.87 -10.43 -2.26
CA LEU A 130 12.89 -9.49 -1.15
C LEU A 130 14.28 -9.41 -0.49
N LYS A 131 14.97 -10.56 -0.33
CA LYS A 131 16.33 -10.60 0.22
C LYS A 131 17.35 -9.98 -0.73
N GLU A 132 17.34 -10.37 -2.01
CA GLU A 132 18.31 -9.93 -3.03
C GLU A 132 18.22 -8.43 -3.31
N SER A 133 17.02 -7.86 -3.25
CA SER A 133 16.80 -6.41 -3.43
C SER A 133 17.25 -5.57 -2.24
N GLY A 134 17.48 -6.18 -1.07
CA GLY A 134 17.74 -5.46 0.17
C GLY A 134 16.53 -4.64 0.65
N ALA A 135 15.31 -5.06 0.31
CA ALA A 135 14.10 -4.43 0.81
C ALA A 135 14.07 -4.47 2.34
N GLN A 136 13.75 -3.34 2.97
CA GLN A 136 13.65 -3.21 4.43
C GLN A 136 12.20 -3.29 4.90
N ILE A 137 11.26 -2.83 4.06
CA ILE A 137 9.82 -2.79 4.37
C ILE A 137 9.04 -3.31 3.17
N LEU A 138 8.11 -4.24 3.39
CA LEU A 138 7.09 -4.66 2.42
C LEU A 138 5.78 -3.94 2.73
N THR A 139 5.27 -3.19 1.75
CA THR A 139 4.01 -2.45 1.83
C THR A 139 2.91 -3.19 1.08
N ASN A 140 1.80 -3.48 1.77
CA ASN A 140 0.66 -4.21 1.20
C ASN A 140 -0.43 -3.22 0.76
N TYR A 141 -0.73 -3.18 -0.53
CA TYR A 141 -1.81 -2.42 -1.15
C TYR A 141 -2.71 -3.31 -2.03
N LEU A 142 -2.86 -4.58 -1.64
CA LEU A 142 -3.81 -5.49 -2.27
C LEU A 142 -5.26 -4.98 -2.16
N PRO A 143 -6.20 -5.52 -2.95
CA PRO A 143 -7.62 -5.21 -2.80
C PRO A 143 -8.17 -5.60 -1.42
N VAL A 144 -9.23 -4.91 -1.00
CA VAL A 144 -9.98 -5.28 0.22
C VAL A 144 -10.59 -6.67 0.04
N GLY A 145 -10.46 -7.51 1.06
CA GLY A 145 -10.95 -8.89 1.05
C GLY A 145 -9.91 -9.95 0.65
N SER A 146 -8.70 -9.54 0.26
CA SER A 146 -7.60 -10.44 -0.11
C SER A 146 -6.86 -10.97 1.12
N GLU A 147 -7.53 -11.84 1.89
CA GLU A 147 -7.05 -12.40 3.16
C GLU A 147 -5.91 -13.41 2.96
N ASP A 148 -6.09 -14.38 2.06
CA ASP A 148 -5.09 -15.41 1.77
C ASP A 148 -3.84 -14.79 1.14
N ALA A 149 -4.02 -13.87 0.19
CA ALA A 149 -2.93 -13.12 -0.42
C ALA A 149 -2.17 -12.29 0.62
N THR A 150 -2.87 -11.55 1.48
CA THR A 150 -2.22 -10.73 2.51
C THR A 150 -1.44 -11.59 3.50
N ARG A 151 -2.01 -12.70 3.97
CA ARG A 151 -1.31 -13.65 4.85
C ARG A 151 -0.10 -14.29 4.16
N PHE A 152 -0.22 -14.60 2.88
CA PHE A 152 0.89 -15.12 2.07
C PHE A 152 2.05 -14.13 1.97
N TYR A 153 1.78 -12.85 1.63
CA TYR A 153 2.83 -11.83 1.56
C TYR A 153 3.39 -11.44 2.93
N ALA A 154 2.56 -11.40 3.98
CA ALA A 154 3.02 -11.21 5.36
C ALA A 154 3.98 -12.34 5.78
N ASN A 155 3.68 -13.59 5.41
CA ASN A 155 4.58 -14.71 5.63
C ASN A 155 5.88 -14.56 4.85
N CYS A 156 5.82 -14.13 3.58
CA CYS A 156 7.01 -13.89 2.77
C CYS A 156 7.91 -12.81 3.37
N ALA A 157 7.34 -11.69 3.85
CA ALA A 157 8.10 -10.65 4.55
C ALA A 157 8.76 -11.18 5.83
N LEU A 158 8.01 -11.91 6.65
CA LEU A 158 8.49 -12.53 7.88
C LEU A 158 9.65 -13.50 7.65
N GLU A 159 9.58 -14.32 6.60
CA GLU A 159 10.66 -15.26 6.23
C GLU A 159 11.82 -14.59 5.49
N ALA A 160 11.57 -13.44 4.86
CA ALA A 160 12.60 -12.60 4.25
C ALA A 160 13.40 -11.79 5.27
N GLY A 161 12.88 -11.58 6.49
CA GLY A 161 13.49 -10.68 7.47
C GLY A 161 13.14 -9.21 7.21
N VAL A 162 11.98 -8.95 6.60
CA VAL A 162 11.54 -7.64 6.13
C VAL A 162 10.37 -7.16 6.98
N ALA A 163 10.37 -5.87 7.36
CA ALA A 163 9.25 -5.27 8.07
C ALA A 163 7.98 -5.28 7.22
N PHE A 164 6.80 -5.29 7.83
CA PHE A 164 5.53 -5.33 7.09
C PHE A 164 4.63 -4.15 7.44
N VAL A 165 4.13 -3.46 6.41
CA VAL A 165 3.13 -2.39 6.54
C VAL A 165 1.86 -2.83 5.82
N ASN A 166 0.84 -3.13 6.60
CA ASN A 166 -0.45 -3.59 6.10
C ASN A 166 -1.44 -2.43 5.96
N ASN A 167 -1.71 -2.00 4.72
CA ASN A 167 -2.57 -0.85 4.46
C ASN A 167 -4.05 -1.22 4.23
N ILE A 168 -4.41 -2.50 4.35
CA ILE A 168 -5.76 -3.00 4.06
C ILE A 168 -6.40 -3.59 5.33
N PRO A 169 -7.73 -3.76 5.39
CA PRO A 169 -8.44 -4.21 6.59
C PRO A 169 -8.44 -5.74 6.77
N VAL A 170 -7.31 -6.40 6.47
CA VAL A 170 -7.07 -7.80 6.84
C VAL A 170 -6.29 -7.82 8.14
N PHE A 171 -6.72 -8.59 9.14
CA PHE A 171 -6.06 -8.60 10.43
C PHE A 171 -4.71 -9.32 10.37
N ILE A 172 -3.63 -8.56 10.55
CA ILE A 172 -2.25 -9.06 10.68
C ILE A 172 -1.62 -8.43 11.91
N ALA A 173 -1.52 -7.10 11.99
CA ALA A 173 -0.98 -6.43 13.17
C ALA A 173 -1.91 -6.54 14.38
N SER A 174 -3.22 -6.57 14.14
CA SER A 174 -4.25 -6.73 15.17
C SER A 174 -4.47 -8.19 15.59
N ASP A 175 -3.93 -9.15 14.83
CA ASP A 175 -3.97 -10.57 15.18
C ASP A 175 -2.78 -10.92 16.09
N VAL A 176 -3.08 -11.40 17.30
CA VAL A 176 -2.09 -11.72 18.33
C VAL A 176 -1.07 -12.78 17.88
N VAL A 177 -1.47 -13.73 17.03
CA VAL A 177 -0.58 -14.77 16.50
C VAL A 177 0.43 -14.15 15.54
N TRP A 178 -0.05 -13.32 14.61
CA TRP A 178 0.83 -12.62 13.66
C TRP A 178 1.76 -11.63 14.35
N ALA A 179 1.23 -10.81 15.26
CA ALA A 179 2.03 -9.88 16.05
C ALA A 179 3.16 -10.58 16.81
N LYS A 180 2.87 -11.73 17.46
CA LYS A 180 3.89 -12.54 18.14
C LYS A 180 4.93 -13.10 17.18
N ARG A 181 4.55 -13.55 15.99
CA ARG A 181 5.49 -14.07 14.98
C ARG A 181 6.50 -13.02 14.54
N PHE A 182 6.05 -11.79 14.25
CA PHE A 182 6.92 -10.68 13.89
C PHE A 182 7.81 -10.24 15.07
N ALA A 183 7.24 -10.13 16.28
CA ALA A 183 7.98 -9.79 17.49
C ALA A 183 9.10 -10.81 17.81
N ASN A 184 8.83 -12.11 17.65
CA ASN A 184 9.82 -13.17 17.88
C ASN A 184 11.01 -13.10 16.92
N LYS A 185 10.82 -12.52 15.72
CA LYS A 185 11.91 -12.27 14.76
C LYS A 185 12.50 -10.86 14.87
N ASN A 186 12.07 -10.07 15.85
CA ASN A 186 12.46 -8.67 16.04
C ASN A 186 12.19 -7.80 14.79
N LEU A 187 11.07 -8.05 14.12
CA LEU A 187 10.66 -7.33 12.92
C LEU A 187 9.51 -6.36 13.20
N PRO A 188 9.57 -5.11 12.70
CA PRO A 188 8.44 -4.19 12.78
C PRO A 188 7.23 -4.68 11.98
N LEU A 189 6.05 -4.51 12.56
CA LEU A 189 4.76 -4.77 11.95
C LEU A 189 3.85 -3.58 12.21
N ILE A 190 3.38 -2.92 11.15
CA ILE A 190 2.47 -1.78 11.21
C ILE A 190 1.20 -2.13 10.44
N GLY A 191 0.05 -1.90 11.05
CA GLY A 191 -1.26 -2.22 10.50
C GLY A 191 -2.32 -2.19 11.60
N ASP A 192 -3.57 -2.51 11.30
CA ASP A 192 -4.13 -2.80 9.98
C ASP A 192 -4.96 -1.60 9.50
N ASP A 193 -5.27 -1.56 8.19
CA ASP A 193 -6.13 -0.54 7.56
C ASP A 193 -5.61 0.92 7.66
N ILE A 194 -4.95 1.40 6.60
CA ILE A 194 -4.41 2.76 6.60
C ILE A 194 -5.53 3.81 6.71
N LYS A 195 -5.31 4.82 7.54
CA LYS A 195 -6.27 5.92 7.70
C LYS A 195 -6.10 6.96 6.61
N SER A 196 -7.23 7.42 6.08
CA SER A 196 -7.29 8.71 5.39
C SER A 196 -7.16 9.86 6.41
N GLN A 197 -6.57 10.99 5.99
CA GLN A 197 -6.47 12.18 6.84
C GLN A 197 -7.86 12.69 7.26
N MET A 198 -8.74 12.85 6.27
CA MET A 198 -10.09 13.37 6.43
C MET A 198 -11.07 12.50 5.63
N GLY A 199 -11.53 11.41 6.24
CA GLY A 199 -12.54 10.51 5.66
C GLY A 199 -13.92 10.67 6.31
N ALA A 200 -14.94 10.10 5.69
CA ALA A 200 -16.31 10.11 6.21
C ALA A 200 -16.41 9.56 7.64
N THR A 201 -15.66 8.49 7.95
CA THR A 201 -15.62 7.87 9.28
C THR A 201 -15.14 8.81 10.39
N ILE A 202 -14.10 9.63 10.17
CA ILE A 202 -13.60 10.54 11.20
C ILE A 202 -14.54 11.74 11.38
N ILE A 203 -15.11 12.25 10.28
CA ILE A 203 -16.10 13.34 10.32
C ILE A 203 -17.35 12.90 11.09
N HIS A 204 -17.89 11.73 10.74
CA HIS A 204 -19.05 11.15 11.43
C HIS A 204 -18.77 10.95 12.92
N ARG A 205 -17.60 10.39 13.27
CA ARG A 205 -17.19 10.21 14.66
C ARG A 205 -17.09 11.51 15.45
N ILE A 206 -16.50 12.56 14.86
CA ILE A 206 -16.40 13.87 15.52
C ILE A 206 -17.80 14.47 15.74
N LEU A 207 -18.68 14.41 14.75
CA LEU A 207 -20.05 14.92 14.87
C LEU A 207 -20.85 14.15 15.92
N THR A 208 -20.80 12.83 15.93
CA THR A 208 -21.50 12.00 16.92
C THR A 208 -20.97 12.21 18.35
N ASP A 209 -19.66 12.36 18.51
CA ASP A 209 -19.04 12.71 19.79
C ASP A 209 -19.46 14.10 20.27
N LEU A 210 -19.58 15.08 19.36
CA LEU A 210 -20.08 16.42 19.68
C LEU A 210 -21.53 16.39 20.18
N PHE A 211 -22.43 15.63 19.53
CA PHE A 211 -23.81 15.46 20.00
C PHE A 211 -23.84 14.97 21.44
N LYS A 212 -23.07 13.92 21.74
CA LYS A 212 -22.93 13.38 23.10
C LYS A 212 -22.43 14.43 24.09
N LYS A 213 -21.37 15.17 23.74
CA LYS A 213 -20.79 16.22 24.60
C LYS A 213 -21.73 17.40 24.88
N ARG A 214 -22.69 17.65 24.00
CA ARG A 214 -23.68 18.74 24.14
C ARG A 214 -25.02 18.25 24.72
N GLY A 215 -25.11 16.99 25.15
CA GLY A 215 -26.34 16.41 25.69
C GLY A 215 -27.44 16.25 24.62
N VAL A 216 -27.08 16.27 23.34
CA VAL A 216 -28.03 16.09 22.23
C VAL A 216 -28.15 14.60 21.93
N LYS A 217 -29.38 14.07 22.02
CA LYS A 217 -29.68 12.68 21.67
C LYS A 217 -29.65 12.50 20.15
N LEU A 218 -28.75 11.67 19.65
CA LEU A 218 -28.73 11.23 18.26
C LEU A 218 -29.64 10.01 18.11
N GLU A 219 -30.76 10.13 17.40
CA GLU A 219 -31.71 9.03 17.23
C GLU A 219 -31.43 8.16 16.00
N ARG A 220 -31.00 8.78 14.90
CA ARG A 220 -30.82 8.13 13.60
C ARG A 220 -29.66 8.78 12.86
N THR A 221 -28.85 7.99 12.17
CA THR A 221 -27.77 8.47 11.31
C THR A 221 -27.56 7.48 10.16
N TYR A 222 -27.18 7.99 9.00
CA TYR A 222 -26.75 7.18 7.86
C TYR A 222 -25.55 7.86 7.19
N GLN A 223 -24.77 7.08 6.44
CA GLN A 223 -23.62 7.56 5.68
C GLN A 223 -23.66 6.85 4.32
N LEU A 224 -23.63 7.62 3.24
CA LEU A 224 -23.56 7.12 1.87
C LEU A 224 -22.21 7.54 1.30
N ASN A 225 -21.47 6.58 0.75
CA ASN A 225 -20.22 6.82 0.03
C ASN A 225 -20.43 6.41 -1.43
N THR A 226 -19.89 7.18 -2.38
CA THR A 226 -19.97 6.93 -3.83
C THR A 226 -18.60 7.03 -4.46
#